data_AF-A0A2L1UWG2-F1
#
_entry.id   AF-A0A2L1UWG2-F1
#
_cell.length_a   1.000
_cell.length_b   1.000
_cell.length_c   1.000
_cell.angle_alpha   90.00
_cell.angle_beta   90.00
_cell.angle_gamma   90.00
#
_symmetry.space_group_name_H-M   'P 1'
#
loop_
_entity.id
_entity.type
_entity.pdbx_description
1 polymer ?
#
loop_
_entity_poly.entity_id
_entity_poly.type
_entity_poly.pdbx_seq_one_letter_code
_entity_poly.pdbx_strand_id
1 'polypeptide(L)'
;MGDVPGTDEISQKGFSLPEALIAAFLLSVSILGLLNYYQSLTYGFMRQWQVQQAWSEAHSQLEAYAATGRSHETVMKGWEYQLSEISAGQSCQRVNVVIRSPAKYQAILQRLICKSGG
;
A
#
# COMPACT_ATOMS: atom_id res chain seq x y z
N MET A 1 -46.57 31.20 -48.17
CA MET A 1 -47.52 31.18 -47.06
C MET A 1 -48.32 29.89 -47.19
N GLY A 2 -48.05 28.79 -46.51
CA GLY A 2 -47.20 28.55 -45.35
C GLY A 2 -48.04 27.73 -44.38
N ASP A 3 -47.77 26.45 -44.23
CA ASP A 3 -48.18 25.68 -43.07
C ASP A 3 -47.03 24.73 -42.69
N VAL A 4 -46.55 24.96 -41.48
CA VAL A 4 -45.32 24.47 -40.86
C VAL A 4 -45.57 23.07 -40.30
N PRO A 5 -44.62 22.12 -40.38
CA PRO A 5 -44.81 20.78 -39.86
C PRO A 5 -44.98 20.80 -38.33
N GLY A 6 -45.87 19.92 -37.85
CA GLY A 6 -46.21 19.76 -36.44
C GLY A 6 -44.97 19.64 -35.56
N THR A 7 -44.83 20.60 -34.66
CA THR A 7 -43.98 20.48 -33.49
C THR A 7 -44.52 19.37 -32.61
N ASP A 8 -43.86 18.21 -32.60
CA ASP A 8 -43.96 17.26 -31.50
C ASP A 8 -43.56 18.02 -30.23
N GLU A 9 -44.56 18.49 -29.46
CA GLU A 9 -44.35 19.05 -28.15
C GLU A 9 -43.76 17.96 -27.26
N ILE A 10 -42.44 17.99 -27.09
CA ILE A 10 -41.74 17.18 -26.10
C ILE A 10 -42.25 17.65 -24.73
N SER A 11 -43.31 17.00 -24.25
CA SER A 11 -43.90 17.24 -22.94
C SER A 11 -42.84 16.97 -21.89
N GLN A 12 -42.17 18.02 -21.42
CA GLN A 12 -41.23 17.96 -20.31
C GLN A 12 -42.04 17.72 -19.03
N LYS A 13 -42.29 16.45 -18.74
CA LYS A 13 -42.77 16.03 -17.41
C LYS A 13 -41.64 16.28 -16.42
N GLY A 14 -41.77 17.37 -15.66
CA GLY A 14 -40.92 17.63 -14.51
C GLY A 14 -41.00 16.45 -13.53
N PHE A 15 -39.86 16.10 -12.94
CA PHE A 15 -39.75 15.00 -12.00
C PHE A 15 -40.68 15.22 -10.80
N SER A 16 -41.47 14.22 -10.42
CA SER A 16 -42.34 14.32 -9.24
C SER A 16 -41.50 14.30 -7.96
N LEU A 17 -41.90 15.07 -6.95
CA LEU A 17 -41.22 15.20 -5.66
C LEU A 17 -40.92 13.84 -4.98
N PRO A 18 -41.89 12.90 -4.85
CA PRO A 18 -41.61 11.56 -4.32
C PRO A 18 -40.68 10.72 -5.20
N GLU A 19 -40.72 10.90 -6.53
CA GLU A 19 -39.86 10.17 -7.47
C GLU A 19 -38.39 10.58 -7.29
N ALA A 20 -38.13 11.88 -7.13
CA ALA A 20 -36.79 12.40 -6.86
C ALA A 20 -36.25 11.90 -5.52
N LEU A 21 -37.10 11.80 -4.50
CA LEU A 21 -36.74 11.26 -3.19
C LEU A 21 -36.39 9.76 -3.27
N ILE A 22 -37.16 8.98 -4.02
CA ILE A 22 -36.88 7.55 -4.25
C ILE A 22 -35.55 7.40 -5.01
N ALA A 23 -35.33 8.18 -6.06
CA ALA A 23 -34.09 8.16 -6.82
C ALA A 23 -32.87 8.54 -5.95
N ALA A 24 -32.98 9.61 -5.16
CA ALA A 24 -31.93 10.02 -4.22
C ALA A 24 -31.66 8.97 -3.14
N PHE A 25 -32.70 8.29 -2.66
CA PHE A 25 -32.56 7.20 -1.70
C PHE A 25 -31.80 6.01 -2.30
N LEU A 26 -32.21 5.54 -3.48
CA LEU A 26 -31.54 4.44 -4.18
C LEU A 26 -30.09 4.79 -4.54
N LEU A 27 -29.83 6.02 -4.96
CA LEU A 27 -28.48 6.52 -5.21
C LEU A 27 -27.63 6.48 -3.93
N SER A 28 -28.17 6.96 -2.81
CA SER A 28 -27.48 6.98 -1.53
C SER A 28 -27.14 5.56 -1.06
N VAL A 29 -28.08 4.61 -1.15
CA VAL A 29 -27.85 3.20 -0.80
C VAL A 29 -26.76 2.59 -1.68
N SER A 30 -26.78 2.89 -2.98
CA SER A 30 -25.78 2.40 -3.93
C SER A 30 -24.37 2.94 -3.60
N ILE A 31 -24.25 4.24 -3.32
CA ILE A 31 -22.98 4.88 -2.94
C ILE A 31 -22.48 4.31 -1.62
N LEU A 32 -23.34 4.15 -0.61
CA LEU A 32 -22.96 3.57 0.67
C LEU A 32 -22.43 2.14 0.50
N GLY A 33 -23.11 1.31 -0.29
CA GLY A 33 -22.65 -0.06 -0.58
C GLY A 33 -21.26 -0.07 -1.23
N LEU A 34 -21.05 0.81 -2.20
CA LEU A 34 -19.78 0.93 -2.91
C LEU A 34 -18.65 1.42 -1.99
N LEU A 35 -18.92 2.42 -1.14
CA LEU A 35 -17.93 2.95 -0.19
C LEU A 35 -17.48 1.90 0.81
N ASN A 36 -18.44 1.13 1.36
CA ASN A 36 -18.16 0.04 2.28
C ASN A 36 -17.29 -1.05 1.62
N TYR A 37 -17.60 -1.41 0.37
CA TYR A 37 -16.80 -2.37 -0.40
C TYR A 37 -15.35 -1.88 -0.60
N TYR A 38 -15.16 -0.62 -1.01
CA TYR A 38 -13.83 -0.04 -1.17
C TYR A 38 -13.04 -0.02 0.13
N GLN A 39 -13.67 0.34 1.25
CA GLN A 39 -13.00 0.42 2.53
C GLN A 39 -12.45 -0.96 2.95
N SER A 40 -13.22 -2.03 2.77
CA SER A 40 -12.77 -3.40 3.04
C SER A 40 -11.56 -3.81 2.19
N LEU A 41 -11.55 -3.44 0.91
CA LEU A 41 -10.41 -3.70 0.02
C LEU A 41 -9.16 -2.92 0.47
N THR A 42 -9.31 -1.63 0.81
CA THR A 42 -8.21 -0.77 1.23
C THR A 42 -7.49 -1.28 2.48
N TYR A 43 -8.23 -1.86 3.44
CA TYR A 43 -7.61 -2.47 4.62
C TYR A 43 -6.64 -3.61 4.26
N GLY A 44 -6.97 -4.41 3.25
CA GLY A 44 -6.09 -5.47 2.74
C GLY A 44 -4.81 -4.91 2.11
N PHE A 45 -4.95 -3.87 1.28
CA PHE A 45 -3.81 -3.19 0.65
C PHE A 45 -2.85 -2.57 1.66
N MET A 46 -3.38 -1.96 2.74
CA MET A 46 -2.55 -1.37 3.79
C MET A 46 -1.62 -2.40 4.44
N ARG A 47 -2.13 -3.62 4.68
CA ARG A 47 -1.35 -4.72 5.23
C ARG A 47 -0.23 -5.17 4.29
N GLN A 48 -0.53 -5.28 3.00
CA GLN A 48 0.46 -5.67 1.99
C GLN A 48 1.55 -4.60 1.83
N TRP A 49 1.16 -3.34 1.85
CA TRP A 49 2.09 -2.21 1.80
C TRP A 49 3.06 -2.22 2.99
N GLN A 50 2.58 -2.49 4.21
CA GLN A 50 3.43 -2.62 5.39
C GLN A 50 4.49 -3.73 5.25
N VAL A 51 4.12 -4.86 4.62
CA VAL A 51 5.06 -5.96 4.36
C VAL A 51 6.13 -5.53 3.36
N GLN A 52 5.72 -4.89 2.25
CA GLN A 52 6.67 -4.38 1.25
C GLN A 52 7.65 -3.37 1.87
N GLN A 53 7.14 -2.48 2.71
CA GLN A 53 7.96 -1.49 3.42
C GLN A 53 8.99 -2.14 4.35
N ALA A 54 8.61 -3.22 5.05
CA ALA A 54 9.54 -3.94 5.91
C ALA A 54 10.65 -4.65 5.12
N TRP A 55 10.33 -5.22 3.96
CA TRP A 55 11.31 -5.82 3.08
C TRP A 55 12.26 -4.78 2.45
N SER A 56 11.73 -3.65 2.01
CA SER A 56 12.57 -2.59 1.44
C SER A 56 13.56 -2.03 2.46
N GLU A 57 13.13 -1.86 3.72
CA GLU A 57 14.02 -1.40 4.80
C GLU A 57 15.08 -2.46 5.14
N ALA A 58 14.69 -3.73 5.29
CA ALA A 58 15.65 -4.81 5.55
C ALA A 58 16.72 -4.91 4.45
N HIS A 59 16.30 -4.72 3.20
CA HIS A 59 17.19 -4.71 2.05
C HIS A 59 18.14 -3.49 2.08
N SER A 60 17.61 -2.29 2.26
CA SER A 60 18.39 -1.05 2.38
C SER A 60 19.50 -1.18 3.45
N GLN A 61 19.16 -1.76 4.60
CA GLN A 61 20.10 -1.96 5.69
C GLN A 61 21.22 -2.95 5.35
N LEU A 62 20.91 -4.01 4.60
CA LEU A 62 21.92 -4.96 4.11
C LEU A 62 22.82 -4.36 3.04
N GLU A 63 22.28 -3.51 2.16
CA GLU A 63 23.09 -2.82 1.16
C GLU A 63 24.01 -1.78 1.81
N ALA A 64 23.51 -1.01 2.79
CA ALA A 64 24.33 -0.09 3.57
C ALA A 64 25.47 -0.82 4.30
N TYR A 65 25.16 -1.96 4.90
CA TYR A 65 26.16 -2.82 5.53
C TYR A 65 27.17 -3.37 4.53
N ALA A 66 26.72 -3.85 3.36
CA ALA A 66 27.61 -4.36 2.32
C ALA A 66 28.58 -3.28 1.80
N ALA A 67 28.12 -2.03 1.69
CA ALA A 67 28.92 -0.92 1.18
C ALA A 67 29.91 -0.35 2.22
N THR A 68 29.48 -0.24 3.48
CA THR A 68 30.23 0.51 4.51
C THR A 68 30.75 -0.35 5.67
N GLY A 69 30.32 -1.61 5.75
CA GLY A 69 30.54 -2.48 6.91
C GLY A 69 29.76 -2.04 8.16
N ARG A 70 28.80 -1.12 8.03
CA ARG A 70 27.97 -0.61 9.12
C ARG A 70 26.51 -0.58 8.69
N SER A 71 25.60 -0.90 9.61
CA SER A 71 24.17 -0.61 9.42
C SER A 71 23.91 0.89 9.50
N HIS A 72 22.86 1.37 8.83
CA HIS A 72 22.41 2.74 8.98
C HIS A 72 21.43 2.85 10.15
N GLU A 73 21.39 4.00 10.82
CA GLU A 73 20.43 4.24 11.89
C GLU A 73 19.00 4.15 11.32
N THR A 74 18.13 3.38 11.97
CA THR A 74 16.73 3.24 11.51
C THR A 74 16.00 4.55 11.66
N VAL A 75 15.61 5.15 10.53
CA VAL A 75 14.89 6.44 10.50
C VAL A 75 13.42 6.27 10.91
N MET A 76 12.87 5.05 10.84
CA MET A 76 11.45 4.80 11.14
C MET A 76 11.18 4.61 12.63
N LYS A 77 10.50 5.59 13.24
CA LYS A 77 10.09 5.54 14.65
C LYS A 77 9.20 4.33 14.95
N GLY A 78 9.54 3.62 16.03
CA GLY A 78 8.77 2.48 16.54
C GLY A 78 9.05 1.14 15.85
N TRP A 79 10.00 1.09 14.92
CA TRP A 79 10.44 -0.14 14.27
C TRP A 79 11.62 -0.73 15.05
N GLU A 80 11.62 -2.05 15.27
CA GLU A 80 12.75 -2.72 15.89
C GLU A 80 13.70 -3.24 14.82
N TYR A 81 15.00 -3.02 15.05
CA TYR A 81 16.08 -3.44 14.18
C TYR A 81 17.00 -4.40 14.92
N GLN A 82 17.29 -5.54 14.31
CA GLN A 82 18.31 -6.47 14.80
C GLN A 82 19.20 -6.91 13.64
N LEU A 83 20.50 -6.69 13.79
CA LEU A 83 21.51 -7.20 12.87
C LEU A 83 22.37 -8.21 13.61
N SER A 84 22.62 -9.34 12.96
CA SER A 84 23.48 -10.41 13.46
C SER A 84 24.47 -10.82 12.39
N GLU A 85 25.72 -10.98 12.79
CA GLU A 85 26.83 -11.32 11.90
C GLU A 85 27.45 -12.63 12.35
N ILE A 86 27.58 -13.56 11.41
CA ILE A 86 28.20 -14.86 11.66
C ILE A 86 29.35 -14.99 10.67
N SER A 87 30.57 -15.18 11.18
CA SER A 87 31.73 -15.47 10.34
C SER A 87 31.46 -16.73 9.49
N ALA A 88 31.62 -16.61 8.19
CA ALA A 88 31.28 -17.65 7.21
C ALA A 88 32.51 -18.12 6.41
N GLY A 89 33.72 -17.90 6.92
CA GLY A 89 34.98 -18.31 6.30
C GLY A 89 35.75 -17.15 5.66
N GLN A 90 36.60 -17.46 4.67
CA GLN A 90 37.60 -16.61 3.98
C GLN A 90 37.14 -15.16 3.73
N SER A 91 37.22 -14.29 4.75
CA SER A 91 36.79 -12.89 4.71
C SER A 91 35.32 -12.66 4.35
N CYS A 92 34.47 -13.67 4.59
CA CYS A 92 33.02 -13.59 4.38
C CYS A 92 32.28 -13.60 5.71
N GLN A 93 31.30 -12.70 5.82
CA GLN A 93 30.36 -12.64 6.94
C GLN A 93 28.95 -12.92 6.41
N ARG A 94 28.25 -13.82 7.07
CA ARG A 94 26.82 -14.00 6.87
C ARG A 94 26.11 -12.98 7.76
N VAL A 95 25.45 -12.03 7.14
CA VAL A 95 24.74 -10.95 7.81
C VAL A 95 23.25 -11.23 7.70
N ASN A 96 22.59 -11.23 8.85
CA ASN A 96 21.16 -11.44 8.97
C ASN A 96 20.53 -10.20 9.60
N VAL A 97 19.59 -9.60 8.88
CA VAL A 97 18.85 -8.41 9.29
C VAL A 97 17.40 -8.80 9.53
N VAL A 98 16.92 -8.45 10.72
CA VAL A 98 15.54 -8.61 11.14
C VAL A 98 14.95 -7.23 11.39
N ILE A 99 13.86 -6.93 10.68
CA ILE A 99 13.07 -5.73 10.85
C ILE A 99 11.71 -6.12 11.41
N ARG A 100 11.27 -5.47 12.49
CA ARG A 100 9.90 -5.61 13.00
C ARG A 100 9.16 -4.30 12.93
N SER A 101 8.02 -4.30 12.25
CA SER A 101 7.13 -3.14 12.20
C SER A 101 6.27 -3.05 13.47
N PRO A 102 5.73 -1.86 13.80
CA PRO A 102 4.79 -1.68 14.91
C PRO A 102 3.55 -2.57 14.80
N ALA A 103 3.16 -2.95 13.58
CA ALA A 103 2.07 -3.88 13.30
C ALA A 103 2.47 -5.35 13.50
N LYS A 104 3.63 -5.62 14.11
CA LYS A 104 4.19 -6.95 14.42
C LYS A 104 4.52 -7.79 13.17
N TYR A 105 4.67 -7.18 12.00
CA TYR A 105 5.24 -7.86 10.84
C TYR A 105 6.75 -7.95 10.99
N GLN A 106 7.30 -9.11 10.63
CA GLN A 106 8.73 -9.36 10.66
C GLN A 106 9.24 -9.67 9.26
N ALA A 107 10.23 -8.89 8.80
CA ALA A 107 11.00 -9.20 7.61
C ALA A 107 12.40 -9.68 8.05
N ILE A 108 12.83 -10.81 7.50
CA ILE A 108 14.13 -11.42 7.82
C ILE A 108 14.86 -11.61 6.50
N LEU A 109 15.98 -10.91 6.34
CA LEU A 109 16.79 -11.00 5.14
C LEU A 109 18.22 -11.37 5.53
N GLN A 110 18.78 -12.35 4.83
CA GLN A 110 20.13 -12.86 5.08
C GLN A 110 20.96 -12.77 3.81
N ARG A 111 22.19 -12.29 3.92
CA ARG A 111 23.13 -12.19 2.82
C ARG A 111 24.53 -12.65 3.26
N LEU A 112 25.24 -13.31 2.36
CA LEU A 112 26.67 -13.55 2.52
C LEU A 112 27.42 -12.35 1.93
N ILE A 113 28.19 -11.66 2.76
CA ILE A 113 28.95 -10.48 2.37
C ILE A 113 30.43 -10.84 2.50
N CYS A 114 31.11 -10.87 1.36
CA CYS A 114 32.53 -11.17 1.28
C CYS A 114 33.27 -9.89 0.94
N LYS A 115 34.34 -9.60 1.69
CA LYS A 115 35.30 -8.62 1.23
C LYS A 115 36.02 -9.24 0.04
N SER A 116 35.81 -8.71 -1.16
CA SER A 116 36.69 -9.01 -2.29
C SER A 116 38.10 -8.69 -1.80
N GLY A 117 39.00 -9.68 -1.85
CA GLY A 117 40.39 -9.50 -1.44
C GLY A 117 40.97 -8.23 -2.06
N GLY A 118 41.66 -7.45 -1.24
CA GLY A 118 42.39 -6.26 -1.68
C GLY A 118 43.51 -6.58 -2.66
#